data_AF-A0A7W7C8N0-F1
#
_entry.id   AF-A0A7W7C8N0-F1
#
_cell.length_a   1.000
_cell.length_b   1.000
_cell.length_c   1.000
_cell.angle_alpha   90.00
_cell.angle_beta   90.00
_cell.angle_gamma   90.00
#
_symmetry.space_group_name_H-M   'P 1'
#
loop_
_entity.id
_entity.type
_entity.pdbx_description
1 polymer ?
#
loop_
_entity_poly.entity_id
_entity_poly.type
_entity_poly.pdbx_seq_one_letter_code
_entity_poly.pdbx_strand_id
1 'polypeptide(L)'
;MSVQVRAPRLEALIAQVTALDELAQRVQVDDFAAGRSAAAELSAAYDIWFTDCLPLLPSDLCKKFRFEYEGNVAALRYRIRHFLHEPVRPRPKLFGGGNGKPSEFTGILGYWQHPYNDRFKGPIGTQRKLLMEALSRLNSAAVTPAPTPTRVDTFDLLERLTRRMPEMYAVLANCGHGQTAVRIQNEYDVQRVLHAVAMLHFDDVRVEEPTPSVASGSSRLDFLLKDERVAVETKYMRPDLTTKRVREQLANDILYFRAHPDVDALFIYIYDPKRRITNPRGFERDLAELSESLRIRVVVAT
;
A
#
# COMPACT_ATOMS: atom_id res chain seq x y z
N MET A 1 5.96 -20.28 4.30
CA MET A 1 4.74 -21.07 4.61
C MET A 1 3.70 -20.77 3.54
N SER A 2 3.05 -21.80 2.99
CA SER A 2 1.98 -21.65 1.99
C SER A 2 0.70 -21.07 2.61
N VAL A 3 -0.19 -20.52 1.77
CA VAL A 3 -1.44 -19.89 2.22
C VAL A 3 -2.36 -20.88 2.94
N GLN A 4 -2.44 -22.12 2.44
CA GLN A 4 -3.20 -23.22 3.05
C GLN A 4 -2.79 -23.55 4.49
N VAL A 5 -1.56 -23.20 4.91
CA VAL A 5 -1.08 -23.44 6.28
C VAL A 5 -1.22 -22.18 7.15
N ARG A 6 -1.20 -20.98 6.55
CA ARG A 6 -1.25 -19.71 7.28
C ARG A 6 -2.67 -19.28 7.68
N ALA A 7 -3.66 -19.45 6.80
CA ALA A 7 -5.02 -18.99 7.04
C ALA A 7 -5.69 -19.67 8.26
N PRO A 8 -5.67 -21.02 8.39
CA PRO A 8 -6.28 -21.68 9.55
C PRO A 8 -5.62 -21.30 10.89
N ARG A 9 -4.30 -21.03 10.88
CA ARG A 9 -3.59 -20.57 12.08
C ARG A 9 -4.03 -19.16 12.50
N LEU A 10 -4.21 -18.25 11.53
CA LEU A 10 -4.74 -16.91 11.83
C LEU A 10 -6.18 -16.97 12.33
N GLU A 11 -7.03 -17.80 11.76
CA GLU A 11 -8.41 -18.00 12.24
C GLU A 11 -8.44 -18.49 13.69
N ALA A 12 -7.61 -19.48 14.03
CA ALA A 12 -7.48 -19.96 15.41
C ALA A 12 -7.00 -18.85 16.37
N LEU A 13 -6.00 -18.07 15.98
CA LEU A 13 -5.50 -16.96 16.79
C LEU A 13 -6.54 -15.83 16.95
N ILE A 14 -7.33 -15.54 15.92
CA ILE A 14 -8.44 -14.57 15.99
C ILE A 14 -9.50 -15.04 16.99
N ALA A 15 -9.81 -16.34 17.00
CA ALA A 15 -10.79 -16.91 17.93
C ALA A 15 -10.31 -16.89 19.39
N GLN A 16 -9.01 -17.09 19.63
CA GLN A 16 -8.40 -17.05 20.97
C GLN A 16 -8.53 -15.69 21.67
N VAL A 17 -8.74 -14.60 20.92
CA VAL A 17 -8.94 -13.26 21.49
C VAL A 17 -10.11 -13.23 22.48
N THR A 18 -11.17 -14.00 22.24
CA THR A 18 -12.32 -14.07 23.16
C THR A 18 -11.90 -14.61 24.52
N ALA A 19 -11.12 -15.70 24.56
CA ALA A 19 -10.63 -16.29 25.80
C ALA A 19 -9.67 -15.34 26.54
N LEU A 20 -8.81 -14.61 25.81
CA LEU A 20 -7.95 -13.59 26.40
C LEU A 20 -8.76 -12.44 27.02
N ASP A 21 -9.85 -12.03 26.38
CA ASP A 21 -10.74 -11.00 26.91
C ASP A 21 -11.46 -11.48 28.19
N GLU A 22 -11.98 -12.70 28.19
CA GLU A 22 -12.61 -13.33 29.37
C GLU A 22 -11.64 -13.47 30.56
N LEU A 23 -10.37 -13.80 30.29
CA LEU A 23 -9.32 -13.79 31.30
C LEU A 23 -9.08 -12.37 31.84
N ALA A 24 -8.98 -11.38 30.96
CA ALA A 24 -8.73 -9.99 31.34
C ALA A 24 -9.87 -9.36 32.15
N GLN A 25 -11.12 -9.74 31.88
CA GLN A 25 -12.27 -9.28 32.67
C GLN A 25 -12.21 -9.77 34.13
N ARG A 26 -11.59 -10.93 34.40
CA ARG A 26 -11.44 -11.50 35.76
C ARG A 26 -10.30 -10.89 36.57
N VAL A 27 -9.46 -10.05 35.97
CA VAL A 27 -8.28 -9.47 36.62
C VAL A 27 -8.63 -8.38 37.63
N GLN A 28 -9.56 -7.51 37.27
CA GLN A 28 -9.86 -6.27 38.02
C GLN A 28 -11.13 -6.42 38.86
N VAL A 29 -11.07 -7.32 39.85
CA VAL A 29 -12.16 -7.67 40.78
C VAL A 29 -11.83 -7.27 42.21
N ASP A 30 -12.81 -7.36 43.12
CA ASP A 30 -12.62 -7.01 44.53
C ASP A 30 -11.64 -7.92 45.28
N ASP A 31 -11.63 -9.20 44.94
CA ASP A 31 -10.67 -10.16 45.46
C ASP A 31 -9.34 -10.01 44.72
N PHE A 32 -8.41 -9.27 45.33
CA PHE A 32 -7.07 -9.06 44.80
C PHE A 32 -6.27 -10.34 44.62
N ALA A 33 -6.50 -11.38 45.42
CA ALA A 33 -5.78 -12.65 45.25
C ALA A 33 -6.28 -13.37 44.00
N ALA A 34 -7.60 -13.45 43.82
CA ALA A 34 -8.20 -13.97 42.60
C ALA A 34 -7.78 -13.16 41.36
N GLY A 35 -7.80 -11.83 41.46
CA GLY A 35 -7.38 -10.93 40.38
C GLY A 35 -5.92 -11.12 39.98
N ARG A 36 -4.99 -11.31 40.95
CA ARG A 36 -3.59 -11.63 40.67
C ARG A 36 -3.42 -13.00 40.01
N SER A 37 -4.20 -14.00 40.43
CA SER A 37 -4.19 -15.33 39.81
C SER A 37 -4.64 -15.25 38.35
N ALA A 38 -5.75 -14.56 38.08
CA ALA A 38 -6.25 -14.35 36.72
C ALA A 38 -5.25 -13.55 35.85
N ALA A 39 -4.54 -12.58 36.45
CA ALA A 39 -3.52 -11.81 35.74
C ALA A 39 -2.32 -12.67 35.32
N ALA A 40 -1.87 -13.58 36.18
CA ALA A 40 -0.79 -14.51 35.85
C ALA A 40 -1.18 -15.44 34.70
N GLU A 41 -2.41 -15.99 34.75
CA GLU A 41 -2.96 -16.83 33.68
C GLU A 41 -3.08 -16.06 32.35
N LEU A 42 -3.61 -14.83 32.41
CA LEU A 42 -3.71 -13.95 31.24
C LEU A 42 -2.33 -13.65 30.64
N SER A 43 -1.34 -13.30 31.46
CA SER A 43 -0.01 -12.94 30.96
C SER A 43 0.62 -14.12 30.21
N ALA A 44 0.55 -15.33 30.79
CA ALA A 44 1.08 -16.53 30.17
C ALA A 44 0.38 -16.85 28.84
N ALA A 45 -0.96 -16.76 28.80
CA ALA A 45 -1.74 -17.00 27.59
C ALA A 45 -1.46 -15.94 26.51
N TYR A 46 -1.40 -14.66 26.90
CA TYR A 46 -1.16 -13.55 25.99
C TYR A 46 0.25 -13.60 25.38
N ASP A 47 1.29 -13.94 26.14
CA ASP A 47 2.67 -13.98 25.63
C ASP A 47 2.86 -15.04 24.55
N ILE A 48 2.26 -16.21 24.74
CA ILE A 48 2.23 -17.29 23.74
C ILE A 48 1.48 -16.81 22.50
N TRP A 49 0.26 -16.32 22.68
CA TRP A 49 -0.59 -15.84 21.58
C TRP A 49 0.08 -14.72 20.78
N PHE A 50 0.67 -13.75 21.47
CA PHE A 50 1.36 -12.62 20.85
C PHE A 50 2.55 -13.08 20.02
N THR A 51 3.35 -14.01 20.55
CA THR A 51 4.51 -14.57 19.86
C THR A 51 4.10 -15.35 18.62
N ASP A 52 3.01 -16.12 18.68
CA ASP A 52 2.48 -16.89 17.55
C ASP A 52 1.88 -16.00 16.45
N CYS A 53 1.39 -14.81 16.79
CA CYS A 53 0.88 -13.83 15.84
C CYS A 53 1.99 -13.18 14.98
N LEU A 54 3.12 -12.84 15.59
CA LEU A 54 4.20 -12.07 14.94
C LEU A 54 4.70 -12.63 13.59
N PRO A 55 5.01 -13.94 13.44
CA PRO A 55 5.51 -14.49 12.18
C PRO A 55 4.44 -14.60 11.08
N LEU A 56 3.16 -14.44 11.42
CA LEU A 56 2.04 -14.54 10.48
C LEU A 56 1.63 -13.17 9.92
N LEU A 57 2.06 -12.07 10.53
CA LEU A 57 1.72 -10.71 10.13
C LEU A 57 2.67 -10.14 9.07
N PRO A 58 2.15 -9.46 8.03
CA PRO A 58 2.94 -8.57 7.16
C PRO A 58 3.69 -7.50 7.96
N SER A 59 4.81 -6.99 7.43
CA SER A 59 5.69 -6.07 8.16
C SER A 59 5.02 -4.75 8.56
N ASP A 60 4.12 -4.21 7.73
CA ASP A 60 3.32 -3.02 8.00
C ASP A 60 2.32 -3.24 9.14
N LEU A 61 1.64 -4.38 9.14
CA LEU A 61 0.68 -4.75 10.19
C LEU A 61 1.37 -5.12 11.50
N CYS A 62 2.53 -5.80 11.42
CA CYS A 62 3.32 -6.20 12.58
C CYS A 62 3.77 -4.99 13.42
N LYS A 63 4.16 -3.88 12.78
CA LYS A 63 4.49 -2.62 13.50
C LYS A 63 3.29 -2.08 14.28
N LYS A 64 2.11 -2.00 13.64
CA LYS A 64 0.87 -1.54 14.30
C LYS A 64 0.45 -2.49 15.43
N PHE A 65 0.62 -3.79 15.23
CA PHE A 65 0.28 -4.82 16.20
C PHE A 65 1.16 -4.75 17.47
N ARG A 66 2.47 -4.55 17.29
CA ARG A 66 3.42 -4.32 18.40
C ARG A 66 3.12 -3.04 19.16
N PHE A 67 2.73 -1.97 18.46
CA PHE A 67 2.34 -0.71 19.10
C PHE A 67 1.16 -0.88 20.06
N GLU A 68 0.16 -1.70 19.73
CA GLU A 68 -0.96 -1.99 20.63
C GLU A 68 -0.57 -2.83 21.87
N TYR A 69 0.60 -3.47 21.86
CA TYR A 69 1.19 -4.05 23.06
C TYR A 69 2.01 -3.02 23.84
N GLU A 70 3.00 -2.40 23.18
CA GLU A 70 4.03 -1.57 23.79
C GLU A 70 3.49 -0.22 24.26
N GLY A 71 2.64 0.41 23.45
CA GLY A 71 2.20 1.79 23.65
C GLY A 71 3.32 2.82 23.48
N ASN A 72 3.11 4.01 24.06
CA ASN A 72 4.13 5.06 24.11
C ASN A 72 3.99 5.83 25.43
N VAL A 73 4.92 5.59 26.36
CA VAL A 73 4.92 6.19 27.70
C VAL A 73 5.10 7.72 27.64
N ALA A 74 5.99 8.22 26.78
CA ALA A 74 6.23 9.65 26.63
C ALA A 74 4.99 10.41 26.12
N ALA A 75 4.17 9.75 25.30
CA ALA A 75 2.90 10.28 24.81
C ALA A 75 1.69 9.88 25.67
N LEU A 76 1.89 9.31 26.87
CA LEU A 76 0.83 8.82 27.78
C LEU A 76 -0.12 7.78 27.15
N ARG A 77 0.34 7.08 26.11
CA ARG A 77 -0.41 6.03 25.41
C ARG A 77 -0.11 4.68 26.04
N TYR A 78 -0.62 4.46 27.24
CA TYR A 78 -0.53 3.15 27.89
C TYR A 78 -1.46 2.13 27.22
N ARG A 79 -0.96 0.92 27.05
CA ARG A 79 -1.56 -0.18 26.29
C ARG A 79 -1.42 -1.52 27.04
N ILE A 80 -1.54 -2.66 26.35
CA ILE A 80 -1.63 -4.00 26.96
C ILE A 80 -0.46 -4.29 27.89
N ARG A 81 0.77 -3.94 27.51
CA ARG A 81 1.95 -4.14 28.36
C ARG A 81 1.78 -3.56 29.77
N HIS A 82 1.15 -2.40 29.88
CA HIS A 82 0.98 -1.70 31.15
C HIS A 82 -0.12 -2.35 32.00
N PHE A 83 -1.17 -2.84 31.34
CA PHE A 83 -2.19 -3.65 31.99
C PHE A 83 -1.59 -4.97 32.52
N LEU A 84 -0.77 -5.67 31.74
CA LEU A 84 -0.20 -6.95 32.17
C LEU A 84 0.87 -6.80 33.26
N HIS A 85 1.64 -5.71 33.26
CA HIS A 85 2.70 -5.49 34.25
C HIS A 85 2.17 -5.02 35.60
N GLU A 86 1.13 -4.18 35.62
CA GLU A 86 0.53 -3.63 36.85
C GLU A 86 -1.00 -3.81 36.89
N PRO A 87 -1.50 -5.06 36.77
CA PRO A 87 -2.90 -5.39 36.47
C PRO A 87 -3.90 -4.99 37.55
N VAL A 88 -3.48 -5.12 38.80
CA VAL A 88 -4.28 -4.84 40.00
C VAL A 88 -3.74 -3.63 40.77
N ARG A 89 -3.02 -2.72 40.10
CA ARG A 89 -2.46 -1.54 40.76
C ARG A 89 -3.55 -0.46 40.91
N PRO A 90 -3.93 -0.08 42.15
CA PRO A 90 -4.84 1.03 42.37
C PRO A 90 -4.14 2.35 42.03
N ARG A 91 -4.93 3.39 41.70
CA ARG A 91 -4.38 4.74 41.53
C ARG A 91 -3.75 5.26 42.83
N PRO A 92 -2.76 6.16 42.76
CA PRO A 92 -2.25 6.83 43.95
C PRO A 92 -3.34 7.66 44.63
N LYS A 93 -3.28 7.74 45.97
CA LYS A 93 -4.28 8.46 46.80
C LYS A 93 -4.51 9.91 46.38
N LEU A 94 -3.44 10.60 45.96
CA LEU A 94 -3.50 12.00 45.52
C LEU A 94 -4.36 12.20 44.25
N PHE A 95 -4.53 11.14 43.44
CA PHE A 95 -5.34 11.14 42.22
C PHE A 95 -6.66 10.39 42.40
N GLY A 96 -7.15 10.34 43.64
CA GLY A 96 -8.40 9.68 43.99
C GLY A 96 -8.26 8.18 44.27
N GLY A 97 -7.08 7.62 44.53
CA GLY A 97 -6.97 6.21 44.95
C GLY A 97 -7.54 5.94 46.34
N GLY A 98 -8.35 4.88 46.49
CA GLY A 98 -8.98 4.49 47.76
C GLY A 98 -8.21 3.41 48.53
N ASN A 99 -8.32 3.43 49.87
CA ASN A 99 -8.06 2.26 50.72
C ASN A 99 -9.38 1.49 50.84
N GLY A 100 -9.53 0.36 50.16
CA GLY A 100 -10.78 -0.40 50.17
C GLY A 100 -10.98 -1.20 48.90
N LYS A 101 -12.16 -1.83 48.77
CA LYS A 101 -12.50 -2.63 47.59
C LYS A 101 -12.80 -1.73 46.38
N PRO A 102 -12.42 -2.16 45.17
CA PRO A 102 -12.80 -1.52 43.92
C PRO A 102 -14.30 -1.21 43.80
N SER A 103 -15.20 -2.12 44.23
CA SER A 103 -16.66 -1.93 44.15
C SER A 103 -17.22 -0.84 45.07
N GLU A 104 -16.51 -0.52 46.16
CA GLU A 104 -16.92 0.48 47.16
C GLU A 104 -16.39 1.88 46.80
N PHE A 105 -15.68 2.01 45.68
CA PHE A 105 -14.99 3.21 45.29
C PHE A 105 -15.90 4.23 44.57
N THR A 106 -15.93 5.47 45.05
CA THR A 106 -16.84 6.53 44.56
C THR A 106 -16.14 7.73 43.91
N GLY A 107 -14.84 7.62 43.57
CA GLY A 107 -14.09 8.72 42.96
C GLY A 107 -14.39 8.94 41.47
N ILE A 108 -14.16 10.17 41.01
CA ILE A 108 -14.42 10.64 39.62
C ILE A 108 -13.56 9.86 38.60
N LEU A 109 -12.31 9.58 38.96
CA LEU A 109 -11.40 8.76 38.16
C LEU A 109 -11.46 7.32 38.67
N GLY A 110 -11.68 6.35 37.79
CA GLY A 110 -11.84 4.94 38.18
C GLY A 110 -10.68 4.38 39.01
N TYR A 111 -10.97 3.39 39.85
CA TYR A 111 -10.08 2.83 40.88
C TYR A 111 -8.69 2.42 40.37
N TRP A 112 -8.63 1.81 39.19
CA TRP A 112 -7.41 1.20 38.65
C TRP A 112 -6.52 2.21 37.91
N GLN A 113 -5.20 2.10 38.13
CA GLN A 113 -4.19 2.90 37.40
C GLN A 113 -4.19 2.57 35.90
N HIS A 114 -4.36 1.29 35.57
CA HIS A 114 -4.46 0.79 34.20
C HIS A 114 -5.79 0.04 34.01
N PRO A 115 -6.91 0.75 33.75
CA PRO A 115 -8.21 0.11 33.60
C PRO A 115 -8.26 -0.88 32.43
N TYR A 116 -8.93 -2.02 32.62
CA TYR A 116 -9.12 -3.05 31.60
C TYR A 116 -9.69 -2.49 30.29
N ASN A 117 -10.77 -1.69 30.37
CA ASN A 117 -11.42 -1.14 29.16
C ASN A 117 -10.46 -0.28 28.32
N ASP A 118 -9.62 0.53 28.97
CA ASP A 118 -8.74 1.50 28.30
C ASP A 118 -7.46 0.85 27.78
N ARG A 119 -6.86 -0.03 28.61
CA ARG A 119 -5.49 -0.51 28.41
C ARG A 119 -5.42 -1.90 27.79
N PHE A 120 -6.50 -2.68 27.88
CA PHE A 120 -6.56 -4.03 27.33
C PHE A 120 -7.65 -4.17 26.25
N LYS A 121 -8.92 -3.92 26.57
CA LYS A 121 -10.07 -4.19 25.68
C LYS A 121 -9.98 -3.50 24.32
N GLY A 122 -9.71 -2.19 24.31
CA GLY A 122 -9.52 -1.45 23.06
C GLY A 122 -8.34 -1.97 22.23
N PRO A 123 -7.13 -2.05 22.83
CA PRO A 123 -5.94 -2.55 22.15
C PRO A 123 -6.04 -4.00 21.64
N ILE A 124 -6.55 -4.95 22.42
CA ILE A 124 -6.71 -6.35 21.99
C ILE A 124 -7.73 -6.46 20.84
N GLY A 125 -8.79 -5.65 20.88
CA GLY A 125 -9.75 -5.55 19.78
C GLY A 125 -9.11 -5.01 18.49
N THR A 126 -8.13 -4.11 18.63
CA THR A 126 -7.37 -3.57 17.49
C THR A 126 -6.39 -4.61 16.93
N GLN A 127 -5.69 -5.34 17.80
CA GLN A 127 -4.85 -6.48 17.39
C GLN A 127 -5.66 -7.56 16.66
N ARG A 128 -6.88 -7.87 17.11
CA ARG A 128 -7.81 -8.77 16.41
C ARG A 128 -8.15 -8.28 15.00
N LYS A 129 -8.44 -6.99 14.83
CA LYS A 129 -8.71 -6.39 13.51
C LYS A 129 -7.51 -6.50 12.57
N LEU A 130 -6.29 -6.29 13.09
CA LEU A 130 -5.06 -6.43 12.30
C LEU A 130 -4.84 -7.89 11.84
N LEU A 131 -5.16 -8.88 12.68
CA LEU A 131 -5.11 -10.29 12.29
C LEU A 131 -6.18 -10.62 11.24
N MET A 132 -7.40 -10.07 11.38
CA MET A 132 -8.46 -10.21 10.37
C MET A 132 -8.08 -9.59 9.03
N GLU A 133 -7.40 -8.43 9.03
CA GLU A 133 -6.88 -7.81 7.83
C GLU A 133 -5.81 -8.70 7.17
N ALA A 134 -4.89 -9.26 7.95
CA ALA A 134 -3.89 -10.21 7.45
C ALA A 134 -4.53 -11.47 6.83
N LEU A 135 -5.56 -12.02 7.48
CA LEU A 135 -6.35 -13.14 6.95
C LEU A 135 -7.07 -12.76 5.65
N SER A 136 -7.68 -11.57 5.59
CA SER A 136 -8.33 -11.06 4.37
C SER A 136 -7.34 -10.91 3.21
N ARG A 137 -6.14 -10.37 3.46
CA ARG A 137 -5.07 -10.27 2.45
C ARG A 137 -4.63 -11.65 1.96
N LEU A 138 -4.50 -12.63 2.87
CA LEU A 138 -4.17 -14.01 2.51
C LEU A 138 -5.28 -14.68 1.70
N ASN A 139 -6.54 -14.51 2.08
CA ASN A 139 -7.68 -15.07 1.37
C ASN A 139 -7.86 -14.39 0.00
N SER A 140 -7.61 -13.09 -0.11
CA SER A 140 -7.58 -12.38 -1.39
C SER A 140 -6.45 -12.87 -2.30
N ALA A 141 -5.34 -13.33 -1.73
CA ALA A 141 -4.26 -13.96 -2.47
C ALA A 141 -4.50 -15.47 -2.76
N ALA A 142 -5.36 -16.14 -1.99
CA ALA A 142 -5.72 -17.56 -2.15
C ALA A 142 -6.88 -17.77 -3.10
N VAL A 143 -7.84 -16.85 -3.08
CA VAL A 143 -8.94 -16.76 -4.04
C VAL A 143 -8.31 -16.29 -5.35
N THR A 144 -7.85 -17.26 -6.13
CA THR A 144 -7.84 -17.06 -7.58
C THR A 144 -9.32 -16.94 -7.95
N PRO A 145 -9.82 -15.79 -8.44
CA PRO A 145 -11.21 -15.74 -8.87
C PRO A 145 -11.39 -16.77 -9.99
N ALA A 146 -12.53 -17.49 -10.00
CA ALA A 146 -13.01 -18.21 -11.19
C ALA A 146 -12.91 -17.27 -12.40
N PRO A 147 -12.67 -17.78 -13.63
CA PRO A 147 -12.10 -17.00 -14.73
C PRO A 147 -13.09 -15.94 -15.24
N THR A 148 -13.14 -14.81 -14.55
CA THR A 148 -13.34 -13.50 -15.17
C THR A 148 -12.07 -13.26 -15.99
N PRO A 149 -12.16 -12.81 -17.26
CA PRO A 149 -10.99 -12.65 -18.12
C PRO A 149 -9.92 -11.92 -17.33
N THR A 150 -8.73 -12.53 -17.26
CA THR A 150 -7.53 -12.01 -16.60
C THR A 150 -7.52 -10.50 -16.71
N ARG A 151 -7.88 -9.78 -15.62
CA ARG A 151 -7.76 -8.33 -15.62
C ARG A 151 -6.27 -8.08 -15.56
N VAL A 152 -5.70 -7.91 -16.74
CA VAL A 152 -4.31 -7.55 -16.94
C VAL A 152 -4.07 -6.30 -16.09
N ASP A 153 -3.06 -6.30 -15.21
CA ASP A 153 -2.64 -5.07 -14.54
C ASP A 153 -2.42 -4.00 -15.63
N THR A 154 -2.92 -2.78 -15.43
CA THR A 154 -2.88 -1.74 -16.46
C THR A 154 -1.46 -1.53 -17.00
N PHE A 155 -0.43 -1.62 -16.14
CA PHE A 155 0.96 -1.54 -16.59
C PHE A 155 1.40 -2.78 -17.35
N ASP A 156 0.96 -3.99 -16.97
CA ASP A 156 1.24 -5.20 -17.74
C ASP A 156 0.57 -5.15 -19.12
N LEU A 157 -0.63 -4.56 -19.23
CA LEU A 157 -1.31 -4.38 -20.51
C LEU A 157 -0.55 -3.37 -21.37
N LEU A 158 -0.31 -2.17 -20.83
CA LEU A 158 0.44 -1.12 -21.51
C LEU A 158 1.84 -1.59 -21.90
N GLU A 159 2.54 -2.33 -21.04
CA GLU A 159 3.85 -2.91 -21.34
C GLU A 159 3.79 -3.92 -22.47
N ARG A 160 2.82 -4.84 -22.46
CA ARG A 160 2.66 -5.81 -23.56
C ARG A 160 2.29 -5.13 -24.87
N LEU A 161 1.41 -4.13 -24.84
CA LEU A 161 1.03 -3.36 -26.03
C LEU A 161 2.26 -2.62 -26.58
N THR A 162 2.93 -1.84 -25.74
CA THR A 162 4.08 -1.00 -26.14
C THR A 162 5.28 -1.80 -26.62
N ARG A 163 5.56 -2.96 -26.01
CA ARG A 163 6.63 -3.86 -26.50
C ARG A 163 6.36 -4.41 -27.90
N ARG A 164 5.11 -4.47 -28.33
CA ARG A 164 4.72 -4.93 -29.68
C ARG A 164 4.53 -3.79 -30.70
N MET A 165 4.55 -2.54 -30.26
CA MET A 165 4.40 -1.38 -31.15
C MET A 165 5.44 -1.35 -32.29
N PRO A 166 6.73 -1.72 -32.11
CA PRO A 166 7.67 -1.76 -33.23
C PRO A 166 7.22 -2.67 -34.39
N GLU A 167 6.59 -3.81 -34.09
CA GLU A 167 6.01 -4.70 -35.11
C GLU A 167 4.88 -4.00 -35.86
N MET A 168 3.99 -3.34 -35.11
CA MET A 168 2.88 -2.60 -35.68
C MET A 168 3.37 -1.43 -36.55
N TYR A 169 4.39 -0.70 -36.11
CA TYR A 169 5.00 0.37 -36.90
C TYR A 169 5.62 -0.15 -38.20
N ALA A 170 6.25 -1.33 -38.19
CA ALA A 170 6.76 -1.96 -39.40
C ALA A 170 5.63 -2.33 -40.38
N VAL A 171 4.49 -2.81 -39.87
CA VAL A 171 3.29 -3.07 -40.69
C VAL A 171 2.74 -1.78 -41.28
N LEU A 172 2.61 -0.71 -40.49
CA LEU A 172 2.16 0.61 -40.93
C LEU A 172 3.08 1.25 -42.00
N ALA A 173 4.38 1.00 -41.88
CA ALA A 173 5.37 1.47 -42.84
C ALA A 173 5.41 0.64 -44.14
N ASN A 174 4.86 -0.58 -44.13
CA ASN A 174 4.84 -1.47 -45.27
C ASN A 174 3.61 -1.18 -46.16
N CYS A 175 3.84 -0.56 -47.31
CA CYS A 175 2.78 -0.27 -48.28
C CYS A 175 2.93 -1.13 -49.54
N GLY A 176 1.92 -1.95 -49.79
CA GLY A 176 1.67 -2.53 -51.12
C GLY A 176 0.77 -1.61 -51.96
N HIS A 177 0.79 -1.79 -53.28
CA HIS A 177 -0.21 -1.25 -54.21
C HIS A 177 -0.35 0.29 -54.24
N GLY A 178 0.76 1.03 -54.25
CA GLY A 178 0.77 2.47 -54.57
C GLY A 178 0.25 3.40 -53.46
N GLN A 179 0.11 2.91 -52.22
CA GLN A 179 -0.30 3.71 -51.07
C GLN A 179 0.88 4.39 -50.37
N THR A 180 0.59 5.48 -49.64
CA THR A 180 1.59 6.22 -48.85
C THR A 180 1.85 5.54 -47.51
N ALA A 181 3.11 5.19 -47.24
CA ALA A 181 3.55 4.60 -45.98
C ALA A 181 3.29 5.51 -44.78
N VAL A 182 2.70 4.94 -43.72
CA VAL A 182 2.55 5.59 -42.43
C VAL A 182 3.87 5.41 -41.67
N ARG A 183 4.65 6.50 -41.57
CA ARG A 183 5.97 6.49 -40.91
C ARG A 183 5.89 7.15 -39.55
N ILE A 184 6.44 6.50 -38.52
CA ILE A 184 6.67 7.11 -37.22
C ILE A 184 7.97 7.91 -37.29
N GLN A 185 7.87 9.24 -37.25
CA GLN A 185 9.02 10.12 -37.45
C GLN A 185 9.40 10.90 -36.19
N ASN A 186 8.45 11.11 -35.28
CA ASN A 186 8.62 11.91 -34.09
C ASN A 186 7.77 11.39 -32.92
N GLU A 187 7.84 12.10 -31.80
CA GLU A 187 7.12 11.83 -30.55
C GLU A 187 5.60 11.93 -30.71
N TYR A 188 5.11 12.92 -31.46
CA TYR A 188 3.67 13.06 -31.72
C TYR A 188 3.08 11.89 -32.51
N ASP A 189 3.84 11.30 -33.44
CA ASP A 189 3.39 10.10 -34.15
C ASP A 189 3.27 8.91 -33.18
N VAL A 190 4.25 8.74 -32.28
CA VAL A 190 4.22 7.71 -31.23
C VAL A 190 3.02 7.91 -30.30
N GLN A 191 2.84 9.14 -29.81
CA GLN A 191 1.73 9.52 -28.94
C GLN A 191 0.38 9.20 -29.58
N ARG A 192 0.15 9.66 -30.82
CA ARG A 192 -1.12 9.45 -31.54
C ARG A 192 -1.43 7.98 -31.71
N VAL A 193 -0.43 7.18 -32.03
CA VAL A 193 -0.63 5.75 -32.24
C VAL A 193 -0.86 5.03 -30.91
N LEU A 194 -0.14 5.37 -29.84
CA LEU A 194 -0.37 4.80 -28.52
C LEU A 194 -1.74 5.19 -27.96
N HIS A 195 -2.16 6.44 -28.13
CA HIS A 195 -3.50 6.90 -27.78
C HIS A 195 -4.58 6.12 -28.55
N ALA A 196 -4.40 5.94 -29.86
CA ALA A 196 -5.33 5.15 -30.67
C ALA A 196 -5.44 3.69 -30.21
N VAL A 197 -4.32 3.07 -29.84
CA VAL A 197 -4.31 1.72 -29.28
C VAL A 197 -4.96 1.69 -27.89
N ALA A 198 -4.69 2.67 -27.04
CA ALA A 198 -5.26 2.77 -25.70
C ALA A 198 -6.81 2.86 -25.73
N MET A 199 -7.38 3.62 -26.68
CA MET A 199 -8.84 3.69 -26.86
C MET A 199 -9.52 2.35 -27.19
N LEU A 200 -8.75 1.34 -27.62
CA LEU A 200 -9.29 -0.02 -27.84
C LEU A 200 -9.40 -0.83 -26.54
N HIS A 201 -8.76 -0.37 -25.47
CA HIS A 201 -8.55 -1.12 -24.24
C HIS A 201 -9.08 -0.43 -22.98
N PHE A 202 -9.30 0.88 -23.04
CA PHE A 202 -9.71 1.70 -21.90
C PHE A 202 -10.93 2.55 -22.28
N ASP A 203 -11.89 2.66 -21.37
CA ASP A 203 -13.18 3.31 -21.63
C ASP A 203 -13.09 4.85 -21.54
N ASP A 204 -12.19 5.39 -20.70
CA ASP A 204 -12.02 6.84 -20.49
C ASP A 204 -10.56 7.28 -20.70
N VAL A 205 -10.20 7.47 -21.98
CA VAL A 205 -8.90 8.02 -22.42
C VAL A 205 -9.06 9.51 -22.73
N ARG A 206 -8.43 10.38 -21.94
CA ARG A 206 -8.55 11.83 -22.07
C ARG A 206 -7.24 12.42 -22.56
N VAL A 207 -7.28 13.22 -23.62
CA VAL A 207 -6.18 14.14 -23.92
C VAL A 207 -6.22 15.23 -22.86
N GLU A 208 -5.14 15.36 -22.10
CA GLU A 208 -5.08 16.37 -21.04
C GLU A 208 -4.69 17.72 -21.64
N GLU A 209 -5.50 18.74 -21.35
CA GLU A 209 -5.21 20.10 -21.77
C GLU A 209 -4.31 20.78 -20.73
N PRO A 210 -3.27 21.52 -21.13
CA PRO A 210 -2.38 22.18 -20.18
C PRO A 210 -3.18 23.11 -19.26
N THR A 211 -3.00 22.97 -17.95
CA THR A 211 -3.61 23.89 -16.98
C THR A 211 -2.93 25.27 -17.10
N PRO A 212 -3.66 26.38 -17.25
CA PRO A 212 -3.07 27.71 -17.49
C PRO A 212 -2.15 28.21 -16.38
N SER A 213 -2.26 27.67 -15.17
CA SER A 213 -1.57 28.16 -13.97
C SER A 213 -0.12 27.69 -13.81
N VAL A 214 0.39 26.79 -14.67
CA VAL A 214 1.78 26.31 -14.59
C VAL A 214 2.63 27.07 -15.61
N ALA A 215 2.95 28.32 -15.27
CA ALA A 215 3.83 29.20 -16.02
C ALA A 215 5.31 28.77 -15.85
N SER A 216 5.72 27.67 -16.47
CA SER A 216 7.14 27.31 -16.65
C SER A 216 7.26 26.05 -17.52
N GLY A 217 7.26 26.23 -18.85
CA GLY A 217 7.58 25.18 -19.82
C GLY A 217 6.39 24.27 -20.10
N SER A 218 5.93 24.28 -21.35
CA SER A 218 4.80 23.47 -21.83
C SER A 218 5.13 21.97 -21.78
N SER A 219 4.94 21.33 -20.63
CA SER A 219 4.72 19.88 -20.56
C SER A 219 3.25 19.67 -20.94
N ARG A 220 3.01 19.45 -22.24
CA ARG A 220 1.72 18.94 -22.70
C ARG A 220 1.69 17.49 -22.28
N LEU A 221 0.76 17.17 -21.41
CA LEU A 221 0.47 15.80 -21.00
C LEU A 221 0.03 15.02 -22.24
N ASP A 222 0.60 13.85 -22.47
CA ASP A 222 0.29 13.10 -23.68
C ASP A 222 -1.15 12.58 -23.69
N PHE A 223 -1.57 11.87 -22.63
CA PHE A 223 -2.98 11.59 -22.27
C PHE A 223 -3.12 10.87 -20.92
N LEU A 224 -4.32 10.92 -20.34
CA LEU A 224 -4.70 10.32 -19.05
C LEU A 224 -5.70 9.17 -19.26
N LEU A 225 -5.41 8.02 -18.66
CA LEU A 225 -6.37 6.93 -18.46
C LEU A 225 -7.12 7.21 -17.16
N LYS A 226 -8.32 7.77 -17.27
CA LYS A 226 -8.99 8.43 -16.14
C LYS A 226 -9.46 7.45 -15.08
N ASP A 227 -10.08 6.35 -15.48
CA ASP A 227 -10.59 5.33 -14.56
C ASP A 227 -9.46 4.55 -13.89
N GLU A 228 -8.34 4.40 -14.61
CA GLU A 228 -7.12 3.76 -14.14
C GLU A 228 -6.23 4.69 -13.32
N ARG A 229 -6.48 6.01 -13.37
CA ARG A 229 -5.68 7.07 -12.74
C ARG A 229 -4.20 6.98 -13.14
N VAL A 230 -3.96 6.61 -14.41
CA VAL A 230 -2.62 6.43 -15.00
C VAL A 230 -2.39 7.52 -16.04
N ALA A 231 -1.42 8.39 -15.78
CA ALA A 231 -0.87 9.26 -16.82
C ALA A 231 0.03 8.45 -17.76
N VAL A 232 -0.08 8.71 -19.06
CA VAL A 232 0.80 8.11 -20.08
C VAL A 232 1.64 9.21 -20.69
N GLU A 233 2.95 8.99 -20.74
CA GLU A 233 3.95 9.88 -21.33
C GLU A 233 4.74 9.11 -22.39
N THR A 234 5.01 9.73 -23.55
CA THR A 234 5.79 9.12 -24.61
C THR A 234 7.05 9.92 -24.95
N LYS A 235 8.09 9.22 -25.43
CA LYS A 235 9.31 9.85 -25.96
C LYS A 235 9.75 9.13 -27.23
N TYR A 236 10.30 9.91 -28.17
CA TYR A 236 10.95 9.39 -29.38
C TYR A 236 12.44 9.74 -29.38
N MET A 237 13.31 8.74 -29.44
CA MET A 237 14.77 8.94 -29.45
C MET A 237 15.28 9.44 -30.81
N ARG A 238 15.17 10.75 -31.02
CA ARG A 238 15.75 11.48 -32.16
C ARG A 238 17.26 11.72 -31.98
N PRO A 239 18.01 12.06 -33.06
CA PRO A 239 19.47 12.18 -33.02
C PRO A 239 20.04 13.14 -31.97
N ASP A 240 19.32 14.22 -31.66
CA ASP A 240 19.70 15.30 -30.74
C ASP A 240 19.18 15.09 -29.30
N LEU A 241 18.44 14.01 -29.05
CA LEU A 241 17.88 13.70 -27.74
C LEU A 241 18.78 12.69 -27.01
N THR A 242 19.48 13.17 -25.99
CA THR A 242 20.36 12.34 -25.15
C THR A 242 19.58 11.71 -24.00
N THR A 243 20.05 10.57 -23.47
CA THR A 243 19.47 9.93 -22.28
C THR A 243 19.44 10.86 -21.07
N LYS A 244 20.44 11.74 -20.93
CA LYS A 244 20.46 12.79 -19.90
C LYS A 244 19.30 13.78 -20.07
N ARG A 245 19.07 14.29 -21.28
CA ARG A 245 17.95 15.20 -21.56
C ARG A 245 16.60 14.53 -21.35
N VAL A 246 16.46 13.26 -21.73
CA VAL A 246 15.24 12.49 -21.43
C VAL A 246 14.99 12.42 -19.93
N ARG A 247 16.01 12.09 -19.13
CA ARG A 247 15.88 12.04 -17.67
C ARG A 247 15.49 13.40 -17.07
N GLU A 248 16.08 14.50 -17.55
CA GLU A 248 15.74 15.86 -17.12
C GLU A 248 14.29 16.24 -17.45
N GLN A 249 13.82 15.90 -18.66
CA GLN A 249 12.43 16.10 -19.06
C GLN A 249 11.48 15.31 -18.16
N LEU A 250 11.72 13.99 -18.02
CA LEU A 250 10.86 13.11 -17.23
C LEU A 250 10.82 13.48 -15.74
N ALA A 251 11.91 14.03 -15.19
CA ALA A 251 11.90 14.50 -13.80
C ALA A 251 10.91 15.67 -13.59
N ASN A 252 10.80 16.58 -14.56
CA ASN A 252 9.80 17.66 -14.53
C ASN A 252 8.38 17.10 -14.68
N ASP A 253 8.19 16.16 -15.59
CA ASP A 253 6.90 15.51 -15.81
C ASP A 253 6.44 14.78 -14.54
N ILE A 254 7.31 14.01 -13.89
CA ILE A 254 7.03 13.34 -12.61
C ILE A 254 6.60 14.32 -11.53
N LEU A 255 7.28 15.47 -11.42
CA LEU A 255 6.92 16.50 -10.43
C LEU A 255 5.53 17.08 -10.71
N TYR A 256 5.21 17.35 -11.98
CA TYR A 256 3.90 17.83 -12.40
C TYR A 256 2.81 16.80 -12.06
N PHE A 257 2.99 15.54 -12.46
CA PHE A 257 2.00 14.48 -12.25
C PHE A 257 1.76 14.16 -10.79
N ARG A 258 2.79 14.26 -9.94
CA ARG A 258 2.65 14.07 -8.51
C ARG A 258 1.67 15.07 -7.87
N ALA A 259 1.53 16.26 -8.45
CA ALA A 259 0.59 17.28 -7.98
C ALA A 259 -0.82 17.13 -8.59
N HIS A 260 -1.02 16.23 -9.56
CA HIS A 260 -2.28 16.08 -10.27
C HIS A 260 -3.28 15.23 -9.48
N PRO A 261 -4.50 15.74 -9.17
CA PRO A 261 -5.45 15.07 -8.27
C PRO A 261 -5.99 13.74 -8.82
N ASP A 262 -5.87 13.53 -10.13
CA ASP A 262 -6.41 12.38 -10.86
C ASP A 262 -5.36 11.37 -11.31
N VAL A 263 -4.12 11.50 -10.83
CA VAL A 263 -3.00 10.63 -11.22
C VAL A 263 -2.41 9.97 -9.99
N ASP A 264 -2.47 8.65 -9.96
CA ASP A 264 -1.81 7.84 -8.92
C ASP A 264 -0.54 7.16 -9.45
N ALA A 265 -0.39 7.09 -10.77
CA ALA A 265 0.69 6.37 -11.43
C ALA A 265 1.04 6.96 -12.80
N LEU A 266 2.29 6.76 -13.23
CA LEU A 266 2.84 7.26 -14.50
C LEU A 266 3.44 6.11 -15.31
N PHE A 267 2.99 5.97 -16.56
CA PHE A 267 3.53 5.03 -17.53
C PHE A 267 4.30 5.79 -18.61
N ILE A 268 5.57 5.46 -18.80
CA ILE A 268 6.46 6.15 -19.75
C ILE A 268 6.85 5.18 -20.85
N TYR A 269 6.51 5.52 -22.10
CA TYR A 269 6.90 4.76 -23.27
C TYR A 269 7.97 5.49 -24.08
N ILE A 270 9.13 4.86 -24.27
CA ILE A 270 10.24 5.42 -25.03
C ILE A 270 10.45 4.57 -26.28
N TYR A 271 10.21 5.15 -27.45
CA TYR A 271 10.50 4.50 -28.73
C TYR A 271 11.89 4.92 -29.23
N ASP A 272 12.76 3.93 -29.41
CA ASP A 272 14.16 4.09 -29.82
C ASP A 272 14.50 3.25 -31.07
N PRO A 273 13.98 3.64 -32.25
CA PRO A 273 14.15 2.87 -33.49
C PRO A 273 15.60 2.73 -33.96
N LYS A 274 16.51 3.53 -33.41
CA LYS A 274 17.93 3.55 -33.77
C LYS A 274 18.84 3.05 -32.65
N ARG A 275 18.28 2.47 -31.58
CA ARG A 275 19.02 1.89 -30.45
C ARG A 275 20.07 2.85 -29.87
N ARG A 276 19.68 4.12 -29.69
CA ARG A 276 20.51 5.16 -29.09
C ARG A 276 20.72 4.93 -27.59
N ILE A 277 19.83 4.21 -26.93
CA ILE A 277 19.93 3.81 -25.53
C ILE A 277 20.70 2.48 -25.46
N THR A 278 21.95 2.52 -25.00
CA THR A 278 22.84 1.34 -24.97
C THR A 278 22.37 0.23 -24.01
N ASN A 279 21.81 0.60 -22.85
CA ASN A 279 21.26 -0.36 -21.87
C ASN A 279 19.79 -0.01 -21.56
N PRO A 280 18.85 -0.40 -22.43
CA PRO A 280 17.42 -0.09 -22.25
C PRO A 280 16.87 -0.56 -20.92
N ARG A 281 17.20 -1.79 -20.50
CA ARG A 281 16.68 -2.38 -19.25
C ARG A 281 17.21 -1.68 -18.00
N GLY A 282 18.49 -1.31 -17.99
CA GLY A 282 19.05 -0.48 -16.91
C GLY A 282 18.40 0.89 -16.87
N PHE A 283 18.21 1.51 -18.04
CA PHE A 283 17.57 2.81 -18.16
C PHE A 283 16.10 2.79 -17.69
N GLU A 284 15.33 1.74 -18.03
CA GLU A 284 13.97 1.51 -17.53
C GLU A 284 13.95 1.50 -15.98
N ARG A 285 14.88 0.77 -15.35
CA ARG A 285 14.96 0.64 -13.88
C ARG A 285 15.36 1.95 -13.21
N ASP A 286 16.41 2.61 -13.70
CA ASP A 286 16.88 3.88 -13.17
C ASP A 286 15.77 4.94 -13.17
N LEU A 287 14.96 4.98 -14.23
CA LEU A 287 13.87 5.95 -14.36
C LEU A 287 12.65 5.58 -13.49
N ALA A 288 12.39 4.29 -13.28
CA ALA A 288 11.32 3.84 -12.40
C ALA A 288 11.58 4.20 -10.92
N GLU A 289 12.84 4.40 -10.54
CA GLU A 289 13.26 4.78 -9.17
C GLU A 289 13.28 6.31 -8.93
N LEU A 290 12.89 7.14 -9.90
CA LEU A 290 12.90 8.60 -9.77
C LEU A 290 11.90 9.18 -8.77
N SER A 291 10.94 8.39 -8.28
CA SER A 291 9.92 8.82 -7.32
C SER A 291 9.54 7.72 -6.35
N GLU A 292 9.53 8.03 -5.05
CA GLU A 292 9.03 7.12 -4.00
C GLU A 292 7.51 7.20 -3.81
N SER A 293 6.89 8.31 -4.22
CA SER A 293 5.46 8.59 -3.95
C SER A 293 4.54 8.35 -5.14
N LEU A 294 5.08 8.26 -6.36
CA LEU A 294 4.33 8.03 -7.59
C LEU A 294 4.77 6.71 -8.19
N ARG A 295 3.84 5.79 -8.46
CA ARG A 295 4.17 4.50 -9.09
C ARG A 295 4.55 4.74 -10.55
N ILE A 296 5.81 4.48 -10.93
CA ILE A 296 6.32 4.70 -12.29
C ILE A 296 6.63 3.36 -12.97
N ARG A 297 6.27 3.22 -14.24
CA ARG A 297 6.73 2.14 -15.12
C ARG A 297 7.28 2.74 -16.41
N VAL A 298 8.48 2.33 -16.78
CA VAL A 298 9.12 2.77 -18.02
C VAL A 298 9.32 1.57 -18.94
N VAL A 299 8.98 1.75 -20.21
CA VAL A 299 9.21 0.75 -21.27
C VAL A 299 9.98 1.40 -22.40
N VAL A 300 11.14 0.85 -22.71
CA VAL A 300 11.92 1.21 -23.90
C VAL A 300 11.71 0.13 -24.96
N ALA A 301 11.26 0.52 -26.15
CA ALA A 301 11.12 -0.35 -27.30
C ALA A 301 12.03 0.10 -28.44
N THR A 302 12.67 -0.86 -29.11
CA THR A 302 13.68 -0.63 -30.16
C THR A 302 13.32 -1.34 -31.44
#